data_AF-A0A497J7R3-F1
#
_entry.id   AF-A0A497J7R3-F1
#
_cell.length_a   1.000
_cell.length_b   1.000
_cell.length_c   1.000
_cell.angle_alpha   90.00
_cell.angle_beta   90.00
_cell.angle_gamma   90.00
#
_symmetry.space_group_name_H-M   'P 1'
#
loop_
_entity.id
_entity.type
_entity.pdbx_description
1 polymer ?
#
loop_
_entity_poly.entity_id
_entity_poly.type
_entity_poly.pdbx_seq_one_letter_code
_entity_poly.pdbx_strand_id
1 'polypeptide(L)' 'MKRWRILPLRVDDAFMSMAIDEALLKLNSEGRSPNTLRFWRWSPS' A
#
# COMPACT_ATOMS: atom_id res chain seq x y z
N MET A 1 4.93 18.84 -10.26
CA MET A 1 4.57 17.45 -10.61
C MET A 1 4.19 16.68 -9.35
N LYS A 2 3.08 15.92 -9.34
CA LYS A 2 2.76 15.01 -8.22
C LYS A 2 3.58 13.72 -8.40
N ARG A 3 4.46 13.41 -7.44
CA ARG A 3 5.26 12.17 -7.46
C ARG A 3 4.43 11.01 -6.93
N TRP A 4 4.41 9.90 -7.66
CA TRP A 4 3.81 8.64 -7.21
C TRP A 4 4.90 7.71 -6.69
N ARG A 5 4.57 6.91 -5.67
CA ARG A 5 5.43 5.83 -5.17
C ARG A 5 4.94 4.50 -5.73
N ILE A 6 5.86 3.69 -6.26
CA ILE A 6 5.56 2.31 -6.65
C ILE A 6 6.13 1.39 -5.59
N LEU A 7 5.30 0.51 -5.04
CA LEU A 7 5.75 -0.60 -4.19
C LEU A 7 5.77 -1.88 -5.05
N PRO A 8 6.93 -2.57 -5.13
CA PRO A 8 7.05 -3.81 -5.90
C PRO A 8 6.19 -4.91 -5.29
N LEU A 9 5.97 -5.99 -6.06
CA LEU A 9 5.17 -7.14 -5.62
C LEU A 9 5.69 -7.69 -4.29
N ARG A 10 4.78 -7.80 -3.33
CA ARG A 10 4.98 -8.51 -2.07
C ARG A 10 3.85 -9.50 -1.84
N VAL A 11 4.18 -10.61 -1.19
CA VAL A 11 3.21 -11.61 -0.75
C VAL A 11 3.29 -11.65 0.77
N ASP A 12 2.31 -11.04 1.42
CA ASP A 12 2.17 -11.01 2.87
C ASP A 12 0.90 -11.82 3.24
N ASP A 13 0.63 -12.10 4.52
CA ASP A 13 -0.68 -12.62 4.92
C ASP A 13 -1.79 -11.58 4.71
N ALA A 14 -3.04 -12.03 4.81
CA ALA A 14 -4.20 -11.17 4.57
C ALA A 14 -4.29 -10.00 5.59
N PHE A 15 -3.96 -10.24 6.86
CA PHE A 15 -4.02 -9.21 7.90
C PHE A 15 -2.96 -8.14 7.66
N MET A 16 -1.72 -8.55 7.36
CA MET A 16 -0.64 -7.62 7.05
C MET A 16 -0.93 -6.81 5.79
N SER A 17 -1.53 -7.42 4.78
CA SER A 17 -1.88 -6.71 3.56
C SER A 17 -2.94 -5.63 3.80
N MET A 18 -3.95 -5.92 4.62
CA MET A 18 -4.96 -4.95 5.03
C MET A 18 -4.37 -3.82 5.87
N ALA A 19 -3.48 -4.14 6.81
CA ALA A 19 -2.82 -3.14 7.65
C ALA A 19 -1.96 -2.16 6.82
N ILE A 20 -1.27 -2.67 5.78
CA ILE A 20 -0.51 -1.83 4.85
C ILE A 20 -1.44 -0.89 4.07
N ASP A 21 -2.57 -1.39 3.56
CA ASP A 21 -3.52 -0.56 2.81
C ASP A 21 -4.14 0.54 3.67
N GLU A 22 -4.53 0.22 4.92
CA GLU A 22 -5.03 1.22 5.87
C GLU A 22 -3.97 2.30 6.16
N ALA A 23 -2.73 1.91 6.44
CA ALA A 23 -1.65 2.84 6.72
C ALA A 23 -1.38 3.77 5.52
N LEU A 24 -1.38 3.23 4.30
CA LEU A 24 -1.20 4.00 3.07
C LEU A 24 -2.33 5.02 2.86
N LEU A 25 -3.58 4.60 3.02
CA LEU A 25 -4.76 5.46 2.85
C LEU A 25 -4.78 6.58 3.90
N LYS A 26 -4.53 6.23 5.17
CA LYS A 26 -4.50 7.21 6.26
C LYS A 26 -3.42 8.27 6.03
N LEU A 27 -2.18 7.85 5.79
CA LEU A 27 -1.08 8.78 5.53
C LEU A 27 -1.28 9.62 4.27
N ASN A 28 -1.92 9.07 3.23
CA ASN A 28 -2.23 9.83 2.02
C ASN A 28 -3.29 10.90 2.28
N SER A 29 -4.36 10.56 3.03
CA SER A 29 -5.40 11.51 3.42
C SER A 29 -4.86 12.67 4.28
N GLU A 30 -3.85 12.39 5.10
CA GLU A 30 -3.13 13.39 5.92
C GLU A 30 -2.08 14.20 5.11
N GLY A 31 -1.90 13.92 3.82
CA GLY A 31 -0.86 14.57 3.00
C GLY A 31 0.58 14.16 3.35
N ARG A 32 0.75 13.13 4.19
CA ARG A 32 2.04 12.62 4.70
C ARG A 32 2.63 11.51 3.84
N SER A 33 1.91 11.06 2.82
CA SER A 33 2.36 10.07 1.86
C SER A 33 1.96 10.44 0.44
N PRO A 34 2.86 10.26 -0.56
CA PRO A 34 2.47 10.38 -1.96
C PRO A 34 1.43 9.31 -2.33
N ASN A 35 0.72 9.55 -3.43
CA ASN A 35 -0.12 8.52 -4.05
C ASN A 35 0.74 7.30 -4.35
N THR A 36 0.24 6.12 -4.00
CA THR A 36 1.01 4.88 -4.06
C THR A 36 0.30 3.87 -4.97
N LEU A 37 1.04 3.32 -5.94
CA LEU A 37 0.64 2.12 -6.66
C LEU A 37 1.34 0.93 -6.00
N ARG A 38 0.56 -0.01 -5.47
CA ARG A 38 1.07 -1.18 -4.75
C ARG A 38 0.66 -2.45 -5.50
N PHE A 39 1.64 -3.29 -5.80
CA PHE A 39 1.38 -4.67 -6.23
C PHE A 39 1.45 -5.60 -5.02
N TRP A 40 0.43 -6.41 -4.80
CA TRP A 40 0.42 -7.36 -3.69
C TRP A 40 -0.44 -8.59 -3.98
N ARG A 41 -0.13 -9.70 -3.30
CA ARG A 41 -0.96 -10.91 -3.18
C ARG A 41 -0.98 -11.35 -1.71
N TRP A 42 -1.91 -12.22 -1.37
CA TRP A 42 -1.87 -12.98 -0.12
C TRP A 42 -2.03 -14.48 -0.38
N SER A 43 -1.53 -15.34 0.49
CA SER A 43 -1.83 -16.78 0.40
C SER A 43 -3.24 -17.05 0.96
N PRO A 44 -4.14 -17.82 0.30
CA PRO A 44 -3.95 -18.61 -0.92
C PRO A 44 -4.51 -17.93 -2.21
N SER A 45 -4.70 -16.60 -2.22
CA SER A 45 -5.31 -15.86 -3.33
C SER A 45 -4.61 -16.01 -4.68
#